data_AF-A0A963GY14-F1
#
_entry.id   AF-A0A963GY14-F1
#
_cell.length_a   1.000
_cell.length_b   1.000
_cell.length_c   1.000
_cell.angle_alpha   90.00
_cell.angle_beta   90.00
_cell.angle_gamma   90.00
#
_symmetry.space_group_name_H-M   'P 1'
#
loop_
_entity.id
_entity.type
_entity.pdbx_description
1 polymer ?
#
loop_
_entity_poly.entity_id
_entity_poly.type
_entity_poly.pdbx_seq_one_letter_code
_entity_poly.pdbx_strand_id
1 'polypeptide(L)'
;MDGRFRLGRFSISLRIISDDTWIVTSAKSDSLLAHEQGHYDITGLMARVMAADLAAIRAASPGELQREADRIQAHYGQHAQRLTDQYDDKTKHGLNSSEQAKWEKRIREAIRNGIRLAPRP
;
A
#
# COMPACT_ATOMS: atom_id res chain seq x y z
N MET A 1 21.70 15.49 17.90
CA MET A 1 21.80 15.92 16.49
C MET A 1 20.45 16.47 16.11
N ASP A 2 20.32 17.80 16.02
CA ASP A 2 19.04 18.45 15.72
C ASP A 2 18.84 18.41 14.21
N GLY A 3 18.01 17.48 13.72
CA GLY A 3 17.75 17.31 12.29
C GLY A 3 17.10 18.56 11.71
N ARG A 4 17.90 19.38 11.02
CA ARG A 4 17.49 20.68 10.44
C ARG A 4 16.68 20.53 9.16
N PHE A 5 16.77 19.38 8.48
CA PHE A 5 16.11 19.14 7.19
C PHE A 5 14.91 18.22 7.35
N ARG A 6 13.83 18.54 6.62
CA ARG A 6 12.58 17.78 6.53
C ARG A 6 12.02 17.89 5.11
N LEU A 7 11.16 16.97 4.71
CA LEU A 7 10.41 17.12 3.47
C LEU A 7 9.48 18.34 3.55
N GLY A 8 9.44 19.09 2.45
CA GLY A 8 8.48 20.16 2.24
C GLY A 8 7.08 19.63 1.93
N ARG A 9 6.30 20.37 1.15
CA ARG A 9 5.05 19.82 0.61
C ARG A 9 5.39 18.74 -0.42
N PHE A 10 4.81 17.57 -0.26
CA PHE A 10 4.93 16.46 -1.22
C PHE A 10 3.55 15.90 -1.54
N SER A 11 3.47 15.14 -2.64
CA SER A 11 2.30 14.36 -3.02
C SER A 11 2.69 12.89 -3.17
N ILE A 12 1.73 12.00 -2.90
CA ILE A 12 1.84 10.58 -3.18
C ILE A 12 0.73 10.24 -4.17
N SER A 13 1.12 9.59 -5.26
CA SER A 13 0.20 9.18 -6.32
C SER A 13 0.11 7.67 -6.34
N LEU A 14 -1.12 7.16 -6.22
CA LEU A 14 -1.45 5.76 -6.44
C LEU A 14 -1.94 5.60 -7.87
N ARG A 15 -1.43 4.59 -8.57
CA ARG A 15 -1.87 4.23 -9.92
C ARG A 15 -2.16 2.75 -9.98
N ILE A 16 -3.25 2.41 -10.65
CA ILE A 16 -3.54 1.03 -11.06
C ILE A 16 -2.85 0.85 -12.41
N ILE A 17 -1.96 -0.14 -12.52
CA ILE A 17 -1.25 -0.46 -13.75
C ILE A 17 -1.97 -1.65 -14.38
N SER A 18 -2.77 -1.36 -15.41
CA SER A 18 -3.60 -2.33 -16.13
C SER A 18 -2.85 -3.49 -16.78
N ASP A 19 -1.54 -3.32 -16.99
CA ASP A 19 -0.70 -4.35 -17.61
C ASP A 19 -0.37 -5.48 -16.62
N ASP A 20 -0.47 -5.21 -15.30
CA ASP A 20 -0.29 -6.18 -14.20
C ASP A 20 -1.61 -6.57 -13.52
N THR A 21 -2.67 -5.74 -13.62
CA THR A 21 -4.04 -6.13 -13.26
C THR A 21 -4.69 -6.82 -14.45
N TRP A 22 -4.39 -8.12 -14.56
CA TRP A 22 -4.95 -9.10 -15.49
C TRP A 22 -5.95 -8.56 -16.54
N ILE A 23 -5.51 -8.55 -17.80
CA ILE A 23 -6.39 -8.53 -18.99
C ILE A 23 -7.28 -9.78 -18.92
N VAL A 24 -8.44 -9.68 -18.27
CA VAL A 24 -9.47 -10.70 -18.38
C VAL A 24 -10.55 -10.20 -19.33
N THR A 25 -10.47 -10.76 -20.54
CA THR A 25 -11.53 -10.88 -21.54
C THR A 25 -12.80 -11.58 -21.02
N SER A 26 -12.86 -11.98 -19.75
CA SER A 26 -14.04 -12.57 -19.11
C SER A 26 -14.80 -11.53 -18.28
N ALA A 27 -16.07 -11.36 -18.63
CA ALA A 27 -17.17 -10.73 -17.89
C ALA A 27 -16.80 -9.92 -16.63
N LYS A 28 -16.95 -8.59 -16.72
CA LYS A 28 -17.00 -7.67 -15.59
C LYS A 28 -18.07 -8.15 -14.59
N SER A 29 -17.65 -8.75 -13.49
CA SER A 29 -18.53 -9.17 -12.40
C SER A 29 -18.28 -8.34 -11.14
N ASP A 30 -19.26 -8.27 -10.25
CA ASP A 30 -19.12 -7.60 -8.96
C ASP A 30 -18.02 -8.24 -8.10
N SER A 31 -17.83 -9.56 -8.23
CA SER A 31 -16.77 -10.28 -7.51
C SER A 31 -15.37 -9.88 -7.97
N LEU A 32 -15.18 -9.72 -9.29
CA LEU A 32 -13.92 -9.25 -9.85
C LEU A 32 -13.65 -7.80 -9.42
N LEU A 33 -14.66 -6.93 -9.50
CA LEU A 33 -14.53 -5.54 -9.04
C LEU A 33 -14.16 -5.46 -7.55
N ALA A 34 -14.79 -6.27 -6.70
CA ALA A 34 -14.46 -6.33 -5.28
C ALA A 34 -13.02 -6.81 -5.04
N HIS A 35 -12.53 -7.75 -5.84
CA HIS A 35 -11.16 -8.22 -5.77
C HIS A 35 -10.16 -7.11 -6.09
N GLU A 36 -10.34 -6.42 -7.21
CA GLU A 36 -9.49 -5.29 -7.63
C GLU A 36 -9.53 -4.11 -6.65
N GLN A 37 -10.71 -3.83 -6.08
CA GLN A 37 -10.84 -2.82 -5.02
C GLN A 37 -10.00 -3.18 -3.79
N GLY A 38 -9.88 -4.47 -3.46
CA GLY A 38 -9.01 -4.94 -2.38
C GLY A 38 -7.54 -4.62 -2.61
N HIS A 39 -7.02 -4.83 -3.83
CA HIS A 39 -5.64 -4.45 -4.19
C HIS A 39 -5.42 -2.94 -4.07
N TYR A 40 -6.38 -2.15 -4.54
CA TYR A 40 -6.33 -0.69 -4.43
C TYR A 40 -6.27 -0.25 -2.96
N ASP A 41 -7.14 -0.80 -2.12
CA ASP A 41 -7.22 -0.43 -0.70
C ASP A 41 -5.95 -0.84 0.07
N ILE A 42 -5.39 -2.03 -0.19
CA ILE A 42 -4.12 -2.49 0.40
C ILE A 42 -3.00 -1.50 0.06
N THR A 43 -2.88 -1.13 -1.21
CA THR A 43 -1.86 -0.18 -1.67
C THR A 43 -2.08 1.21 -1.07
N GLY A 44 -3.34 1.66 -0.99
CA GLY A 44 -3.71 2.93 -0.37
C GLY A 44 -3.38 3.02 1.11
N LEU A 45 -3.60 1.93 1.86
CA LEU A 45 -3.19 1.84 3.26
C LEU A 45 -1.68 1.97 3.42
N MET A 46 -0.88 1.30 2.58
CA MET A 46 0.58 1.42 2.60
C MET A 46 1.04 2.83 2.27
N ALA A 47 0.47 3.45 1.23
CA ALA A 47 0.77 4.84 0.88
C ALA A 47 0.44 5.82 2.00
N ARG A 48 -0.68 5.61 2.72
CA ARG A 48 -1.05 6.46 3.86
C ARG A 48 -0.04 6.36 5.01
N VAL A 49 0.42 5.16 5.34
CA VAL A 49 1.42 4.97 6.39
C VAL A 49 2.78 5.51 5.96
N MET A 50 3.18 5.27 4.71
CA MET A 50 4.38 5.85 4.10
C MET A 50 4.37 7.38 4.18
N ALA A 51 3.23 8.03 3.87
CA ALA A 51 3.09 9.48 3.97
C ALA A 51 3.38 10.02 5.36
N ALA A 52 2.87 9.34 6.40
CA ALA A 52 3.08 9.73 7.78
C ALA A 52 4.56 9.62 8.18
N ASP A 53 5.22 8.55 7.74
CA ASP A 53 6.63 8.32 8.05
C ASP A 53 7.53 9.30 7.28
N LEU A 54 7.24 9.56 5.99
CA LEU A 54 7.92 10.59 5.18
C LEU A 54 7.80 11.99 5.82
N ALA A 55 6.62 12.37 6.31
CA ALA A 55 6.42 13.66 6.99
C ALA A 55 7.17 13.77 8.33
N ALA A 56 7.44 12.63 8.97
CA ALA A 56 8.15 12.57 10.25
C ALA A 56 9.68 12.63 10.11
N ILE A 57 10.25 12.41 8.92
CA ILE A 57 11.70 12.40 8.72
C ILE A 57 12.32 13.72 9.18
N ARG A 58 13.43 13.60 9.94
CA ARG A 58 14.34 14.69 10.27
C ARG A 58 15.76 14.22 9.96
N ALA A 59 16.53 15.04 9.27
CA ALA A 59 17.88 14.69 8.81
C ALA A 59 18.86 15.84 9.03
N ALA A 60 20.15 15.53 9.15
CA ALA A 60 21.21 16.52 9.35
C ALA A 60 21.67 17.18 8.04
N SER A 61 21.37 16.58 6.89
CA SER A 61 21.67 17.10 5.56
C SER A 61 20.59 16.78 4.52
N PRO A 62 20.51 17.51 3.38
CA PRO A 62 19.62 17.15 2.28
C PRO A 62 19.89 15.76 1.69
N GLY A 63 21.16 15.35 1.59
CA GLY A 63 21.52 14.03 1.07
C GLY A 63 21.07 12.89 1.99
N GLU A 64 21.12 13.10 3.31
CA GLU A 64 20.55 12.16 4.27
C GLU A 64 19.02 12.13 4.21
N LEU A 65 18.38 13.29 4.08
CA LEU A 65 16.92 13.38 3.89
C LEU A 65 16.46 12.57 2.68
N GLN A 66 17.15 12.70 1.54
CA GLN A 66 16.83 11.95 0.32
C GLN A 66 16.99 10.45 0.53
N ARG A 67 18.12 10.00 1.10
CA ARG A 67 18.35 8.58 1.36
C ARG A 67 17.29 7.96 2.26
N GLU A 68 16.88 8.68 3.30
CA GLU A 68 15.85 8.20 4.23
C GLU A 68 14.46 8.15 3.57
N ALA A 69 14.14 9.14 2.73
CA ALA A 69 12.91 9.14 1.95
C ALA A 69 12.87 7.95 0.96
N ASP A 70 13.97 7.69 0.25
CA ASP A 70 14.09 6.55 -0.67
C ASP A 70 13.95 5.21 0.05
N ARG A 71 14.57 5.09 1.24
CA ARG A 71 14.48 3.89 2.09
C ARG A 71 13.04 3.62 2.53
N ILE A 72 12.33 4.65 3.00
CA ILE A 72 10.92 4.56 3.40
C ILE A 72 10.06 4.19 2.20
N GLN A 73 10.26 4.81 1.05
CA GLN A 73 9.52 4.51 -0.17
C GLN A 73 9.73 3.04 -0.60
N ALA A 74 10.97 2.56 -0.65
CA ALA A 74 11.29 1.19 -1.02
C ALA A 74 10.68 0.17 -0.04
N HIS A 75 10.75 0.43 1.27
CA HIS A 75 10.18 -0.44 2.30
C HIS A 75 8.67 -0.64 2.12
N TYR A 76 7.93 0.47 1.99
CA TYR A 76 6.48 0.40 1.85
C TYR A 76 6.04 -0.12 0.48
N GLY A 77 6.80 0.17 -0.59
CA GLY A 77 6.56 -0.41 -1.93
C GLY A 77 6.70 -1.92 -1.92
N GLN A 78 7.79 -2.46 -1.36
CA GLN A 78 7.98 -3.91 -1.22
C GLN A 78 6.91 -4.56 -0.33
N HIS A 79 6.47 -3.86 0.72
CA HIS A 79 5.45 -4.40 1.62
C HIS A 79 4.06 -4.41 0.98
N ALA A 80 3.72 -3.36 0.20
CA ALA A 80 2.49 -3.34 -0.60
C ALA A 80 2.47 -4.52 -1.58
N GLN A 81 3.56 -4.76 -2.32
CA GLN A 81 3.66 -5.89 -3.25
C GLN A 81 3.41 -7.22 -2.53
N ARG A 82 4.15 -7.49 -1.44
CA ARG A 82 3.99 -8.75 -0.68
C ARG A 82 2.58 -8.97 -0.16
N LEU A 83 1.90 -7.90 0.29
CA LEU A 83 0.52 -8.00 0.75
C LEU A 83 -0.46 -8.25 -0.40
N THR A 84 -0.24 -7.61 -1.54
CA THR A 84 -1.01 -7.84 -2.78
C THR A 84 -0.86 -9.30 -3.23
N ASP A 85 0.37 -9.82 -3.28
CA ASP A 85 0.64 -11.21 -3.69
C ASP A 85 0.01 -12.21 -2.71
N GLN A 86 0.05 -11.90 -1.42
CA GLN A 86 -0.58 -12.73 -0.39
C GLN A 86 -2.11 -12.71 -0.54
N TYR A 87 -2.68 -11.56 -0.82
CA TYR A 87 -4.12 -11.41 -1.04
C TYR A 87 -4.57 -12.20 -2.27
N ASP A 88 -3.82 -12.14 -3.38
CA ASP A 88 -4.01 -13.00 -4.55
C ASP A 88 -3.98 -14.49 -4.21
N ASP A 89 -2.90 -14.97 -3.56
CA ASP A 89 -2.77 -16.40 -3.21
C ASP A 89 -3.92 -16.90 -2.34
N LYS A 90 -4.29 -16.14 -1.31
CA LYS A 90 -5.30 -16.56 -0.33
C LYS A 90 -6.70 -16.52 -0.91
N THR A 91 -7.01 -15.50 -1.71
CA THR A 91 -8.31 -15.40 -2.37
C THR A 91 -8.39 -16.24 -3.64
N LYS A 92 -7.29 -16.85 -4.08
CA LYS A 92 -7.17 -17.54 -5.37
C LYS A 92 -7.62 -16.63 -6.51
N HIS A 93 -7.04 -15.43 -6.56
CA HIS A 93 -7.39 -14.36 -7.51
C HIS A 93 -8.91 -14.07 -7.48
N GLY A 94 -9.48 -13.91 -6.28
CA GLY A 94 -10.90 -13.62 -6.07
C GLY A 94 -11.86 -14.81 -6.19
N LEU A 95 -11.40 -16.02 -6.53
CA LEU A 95 -12.26 -17.21 -6.67
C LEU A 95 -12.73 -17.79 -5.32
N ASN A 96 -12.01 -17.51 -4.22
CA ASN A 96 -12.35 -17.95 -2.87
C ASN A 96 -13.06 -16.83 -2.10
N SER A 97 -14.39 -16.84 -2.15
CA SER A 97 -15.26 -15.85 -1.50
C SER A 97 -15.11 -15.78 0.03
N SER A 98 -14.76 -16.89 0.68
CA SER A 98 -14.56 -16.92 2.13
C SER A 98 -13.29 -16.16 2.54
N GLU A 99 -12.17 -16.40 1.84
CA GLU A 99 -10.94 -15.65 2.08
C GLU A 99 -11.05 -14.19 1.63
N GLN A 100 -11.76 -13.93 0.54
CA GLN A 100 -12.10 -12.58 0.08
C GLN A 100 -12.78 -11.78 1.20
N ALA A 101 -13.85 -12.34 1.81
CA ALA A 101 -14.58 -11.67 2.89
C ALA A 101 -13.71 -11.42 4.14
N LYS A 102 -12.79 -12.34 4.48
CA LYS A 102 -11.84 -12.16 5.60
C LYS A 102 -10.88 -11.00 5.33
N TRP A 103 -10.33 -10.93 4.13
CA TRP A 103 -9.43 -9.86 3.72
C TRP A 103 -10.13 -8.51 3.69
N GLU A 104 -11.31 -8.44 3.10
CA GLU A 104 -12.09 -7.21 3.10
C GLU A 104 -12.41 -6.71 4.52
N LYS A 105 -12.75 -7.62 5.45
CA LYS A 105 -12.95 -7.25 6.85
C LYS A 105 -11.68 -6.63 7.44
N ARG A 106 -10.52 -7.29 7.24
CA ARG A 106 -9.22 -6.82 7.72
C ARG A 106 -8.84 -5.45 7.13
N ILE A 107 -9.07 -5.25 5.82
CA ILE A 107 -8.83 -3.99 5.12
C ILE A 107 -9.72 -2.88 5.71
N ARG A 108 -11.02 -3.13 5.83
CA ARG A 108 -11.97 -2.16 6.40
C ARG A 108 -11.63 -1.79 7.84
N GLU A 109 -11.19 -2.75 8.65
CA GLU A 109 -10.71 -2.49 10.01
C GLU A 109 -9.45 -1.63 10.01
N ALA A 110 -8.50 -1.89 9.11
CA ALA A 110 -7.30 -1.08 8.97
C ALA A 110 -7.61 0.36 8.54
N ILE A 111 -8.54 0.55 7.59
CA ILE A 111 -9.01 1.87 7.16
C ILE A 111 -9.64 2.63 8.33
N ARG A 112 -10.55 2.00 9.09
CA ARG A 112 -11.26 2.65 10.20
C ARG A 112 -10.35 3.00 11.37
N ASN A 113 -9.49 2.06 11.76
CA ASN A 113 -8.72 2.18 12.99
C ASN A 113 -7.31 2.74 12.77
N GLY A 114 -6.93 3.01 11.52
CA GLY A 114 -5.57 3.41 11.17
C GLY A 114 -4.52 2.35 11.50
N ILE A 115 -4.92 1.08 11.58
CA ILE A 115 -4.01 -0.03 11.90
C ILE A 115 -3.02 -0.18 10.74
N ARG A 116 -1.73 -0.23 11.08
CA ARG A 116 -0.67 -0.47 10.10
C ARG A 116 -0.64 -1.95 9.75
N LEU A 117 -0.84 -2.28 8.48
CA LEU A 117 -0.64 -3.65 7.98
C LEU A 117 0.86 -3.99 7.82
N ALA A 118 1.74 -2.99 7.92
CA ALA A 118 3.18 -3.11 7.81
C ALA A 118 3.90 -2.56 9.05
N PRO A 119 5.02 -3.19 9.48
CA PRO A 119 5.90 -2.61 10.49
C PRO A 119 6.59 -1.36 9.94
N ARG A 120 7.02 -0.46 10.84
CA ARG A 120 7.83 0.70 10.44
C ARG A 120 9.21 0.25 9.95
N PRO A 121 9.78 0.96 8.98
CA PRO A 121 11.15 0.73 8.51
C PRO A 121 12.20 1.11 9.55
#